data_AF-A0A359G162-F1
#
_entry.id   AF-A0A359G162-F1
#
_cell.length_a   1.000
_cell.length_b   1.000
_cell.length_c   1.000
_cell.angle_alpha   90.00
_cell.angle_beta   90.00
_cell.angle_gamma   90.00
#
_symmetry.space_group_name_H-M   'P 1'
#
loop_
_entity.id
_entity.type
_entity.pdbx_description
1 polymer ?
#
loop_
_entity_poly.entity_id
_entity_poly.type
_entity_poly.pdbx_seq_one_letter_code
_entity_poly.pdbx_strand_id
1 'polypeptide(L)'
;MTTQQRRALFIKTLEEVPIFMVQGSVGERIKRNFTHRNPPKPLGLSGLYYTEDGHRGLDAAFHDYTGIAQKYDVPMMLHPYCKVIDREIIKGAYYEDRNITADNFNHCRSIVDGYPSIREKIFIGTTLGFSGDPYLPETGLPEEEAYAFHSRTAKVLDLLEHDHARTGLTPTLPEAAGAARALSETTIPYFVSFLVRKDG
;
A
#
# COMPACT_ATOMS: atom_id res chain seq x y z
N MET A 1 8.62 -19.19 1.58
CA MET A 1 9.30 -18.38 2.61
C MET A 1 8.27 -17.86 3.59
N THR A 2 8.61 -17.77 4.87
CA THR A 2 7.77 -17.12 5.88
C THR A 2 7.76 -15.60 5.68
N THR A 3 6.82 -14.89 6.32
CA THR A 3 6.77 -13.43 6.31
C THR A 3 8.08 -12.82 6.83
N GLN A 4 8.68 -13.35 7.90
CA GLN A 4 9.98 -12.83 8.37
C GLN A 4 11.11 -13.05 7.36
N GLN A 5 11.15 -14.20 6.68
CA GLN A 5 12.14 -14.46 5.64
C GLN A 5 11.99 -13.50 4.46
N ARG A 6 10.75 -13.22 4.06
CA ARG A 6 10.44 -12.25 3.00
C ARG A 6 10.86 -10.82 3.38
N ARG A 7 10.59 -10.38 4.61
CA ARG A 7 11.00 -9.08 5.15
C ARG A 7 12.53 -8.95 5.22
N ALA A 8 13.23 -10.00 5.63
CA ALA A 8 14.70 -10.03 5.61
C ALA A 8 15.26 -9.96 4.19
N LEU A 9 14.64 -10.69 3.24
CA LEU A 9 15.01 -10.62 1.83
C LEU A 9 14.76 -9.23 1.24
N PHE A 10 13.68 -8.56 1.62
CA PHE A 10 13.39 -7.19 1.22
C PHE A 10 14.50 -6.23 1.65
N ILE A 11 14.85 -6.24 2.94
CA ILE A 11 15.92 -5.38 3.49
C ILE A 11 17.23 -5.65 2.76
N LYS A 12 17.63 -6.92 2.65
CA LYS A 12 18.86 -7.31 1.95
C LYS A 12 18.87 -6.80 0.51
N THR A 13 17.77 -6.98 -0.21
CA THR A 13 17.68 -6.52 -1.60
C THR A 13 17.80 -5.00 -1.68
N LEU A 14 17.14 -4.27 -0.79
CA LEU A 14 17.19 -2.81 -0.75
C LEU A 14 18.62 -2.27 -0.48
N GLU A 15 19.40 -2.98 0.33
CA GLU A 15 20.80 -2.64 0.64
C GLU A 15 21.77 -2.97 -0.50
N GLU A 16 21.49 -4.01 -1.29
CA GLU A 16 22.40 -4.53 -2.32
C GLU A 16 22.16 -3.91 -3.70
N VAL A 17 20.95 -3.43 -4.01
CA VAL A 17 20.61 -2.92 -5.34
C VAL A 17 20.61 -1.40 -5.39
N PRO A 18 21.09 -0.79 -6.49
CA PRO A 18 21.14 0.67 -6.61
C PRO A 18 19.76 1.29 -6.88
N ILE A 19 18.82 0.52 -7.42
CA ILE A 19 17.52 1.01 -7.89
C ILE A 19 16.44 -0.02 -7.55
N PHE A 20 15.35 0.47 -6.99
CA PHE A 20 14.10 -0.26 -6.80
C PHE A 20 13.00 0.43 -7.61
N MET A 21 12.22 -0.35 -8.36
CA MET A 21 11.05 0.16 -9.04
C MET A 21 9.87 0.23 -8.07
N VAL A 22 9.10 1.31 -8.12
CA VAL A 22 7.80 1.40 -7.44
C VAL A 22 6.73 1.62 -8.50
N GLN A 23 5.59 0.94 -8.36
CA GLN A 23 4.45 1.18 -9.25
C GLN A 23 4.04 2.66 -9.28
N GLY A 24 3.59 3.14 -10.43
CA GLY A 24 3.00 4.47 -10.58
C GLY A 24 1.55 4.55 -10.10
N SER A 25 0.84 5.60 -10.54
CA SER A 25 -0.57 5.80 -10.17
C SER A 25 -1.49 4.79 -10.87
N VAL A 26 -1.89 3.74 -10.15
CA VAL A 26 -2.84 2.73 -10.63
C VAL A 26 -4.25 3.30 -10.64
N GLY A 27 -4.64 4.03 -9.59
CA GLY A 27 -5.97 4.64 -9.50
C GLY A 27 -6.28 5.59 -10.67
N GLU A 28 -5.31 6.43 -11.07
CA GLU A 28 -5.49 7.33 -12.22
C GLU A 28 -5.55 6.57 -13.54
N ARG A 29 -4.74 5.51 -13.69
CA ARG A 29 -4.76 4.66 -14.88
C ARG A 29 -6.10 3.92 -15.03
N ILE A 30 -6.63 3.38 -13.94
CA ILE A 30 -7.93 2.70 -13.93
C ILE A 30 -9.04 3.70 -14.25
N LYS A 31 -9.02 4.87 -13.61
CA LYS A 31 -9.97 5.95 -13.89
C LYS A 31 -9.97 6.35 -15.36
N ARG A 32 -8.81 6.54 -15.97
CA ARG A 32 -8.72 7.03 -17.36
C ARG A 32 -9.09 5.99 -18.40
N ASN A 33 -8.76 4.72 -18.16
CA ASN A 33 -8.80 3.70 -19.20
C ASN A 33 -9.91 2.65 -19.01
N PHE A 34 -10.54 2.59 -17.83
CA PHE A 34 -11.51 1.55 -17.51
C PHE A 34 -12.82 2.13 -16.97
N THR A 35 -12.78 2.88 -15.86
CA THR A 35 -14.01 3.24 -15.14
C THR A 35 -14.58 4.60 -15.54
N HIS A 36 -13.74 5.51 -16.05
CA HIS A 36 -14.04 6.91 -16.39
C HIS A 36 -14.67 7.72 -15.24
N ARG A 37 -14.54 7.24 -14.00
CA ARG A 37 -15.13 7.84 -12.80
C ARG A 37 -14.28 7.56 -11.57
N ASN A 38 -14.43 8.42 -10.55
CA ASN A 38 -13.80 8.15 -9.27
C ASN A 38 -14.48 6.93 -8.61
N PRO A 39 -13.72 6.02 -7.96
CA PRO A 39 -14.30 4.91 -7.23
C PRO A 39 -15.25 5.40 -6.12
N PRO A 40 -16.40 4.76 -5.92
CA PRO A 40 -17.38 5.23 -4.94
C PRO A 40 -16.89 5.04 -3.50
N LYS A 41 -17.33 5.95 -2.64
CA LYS A 41 -17.26 5.75 -1.18
C LYS A 41 -18.18 4.57 -0.78
N PRO A 42 -17.91 3.89 0.34
CA PRO A 42 -16.83 4.18 1.30
C PRO A 42 -15.48 3.56 0.96
N LEU A 43 -15.42 2.53 0.09
CA LEU A 43 -14.18 1.79 -0.16
C LEU A 43 -13.17 2.54 -1.03
N GLY A 44 -13.64 3.45 -1.89
CA GLY A 44 -12.76 4.14 -2.81
C GLY A 44 -11.98 3.14 -3.67
N LEU A 45 -10.66 3.32 -3.74
CA LEU A 45 -9.77 2.49 -4.56
C LEU A 45 -9.78 1.01 -4.12
N SER A 46 -9.95 0.72 -2.83
CA SER A 46 -10.06 -0.67 -2.32
C SER A 46 -11.25 -1.43 -2.92
N GLY A 47 -12.30 -0.70 -3.30
CA GLY A 47 -13.53 -1.26 -3.86
C GLY A 47 -13.42 -1.65 -5.33
N LEU A 48 -12.38 -1.20 -6.03
CA LEU A 48 -12.19 -1.50 -7.46
C LEU A 48 -12.13 -3.00 -7.73
N TYR A 49 -11.54 -3.76 -6.79
CA TYR A 49 -11.45 -5.22 -6.85
C TYR A 49 -12.82 -5.92 -7.00
N TYR A 50 -13.89 -5.32 -6.48
CA TYR A 50 -15.24 -5.91 -6.51
C TYR A 50 -16.09 -5.44 -7.69
N THR A 51 -15.54 -4.63 -8.59
CA THR A 51 -16.23 -4.18 -9.81
C THR A 51 -15.54 -4.78 -11.02
N GLU A 52 -16.30 -5.13 -12.06
CA GLU A 52 -15.75 -5.75 -13.27
C GLU A 52 -14.65 -4.89 -13.93
N ASP A 53 -14.96 -3.63 -14.24
CA ASP A 53 -13.99 -2.72 -14.87
C ASP A 53 -12.84 -2.33 -13.94
N GLY A 54 -13.10 -2.20 -12.65
CA GLY A 54 -12.07 -1.91 -11.66
C GLY A 54 -11.07 -3.07 -11.51
N HIS A 55 -11.56 -4.31 -11.44
CA HIS A 55 -10.74 -5.51 -11.35
C HIS A 55 -9.92 -5.71 -12.61
N ARG A 56 -10.54 -5.60 -13.80
CA ARG A 56 -9.81 -5.62 -15.09
C ARG A 56 -8.73 -4.55 -15.17
N GLY A 57 -8.99 -3.37 -14.61
CA GLY A 57 -8.02 -2.28 -14.53
C GLY A 57 -6.87 -2.56 -13.57
N LEU A 58 -7.14 -3.18 -12.42
CA LEU A 58 -6.12 -3.65 -11.46
C LEU A 58 -5.22 -4.71 -12.11
N ASP A 59 -5.82 -5.74 -12.74
CA ASP A 59 -5.11 -6.79 -13.48
C ASP A 59 -4.15 -6.18 -14.49
N ALA A 60 -4.68 -5.34 -15.40
CA ALA A 60 -3.90 -4.75 -16.46
C ALA A 60 -2.76 -3.86 -15.92
N ALA A 61 -3.02 -3.09 -14.86
CA ALA A 61 -2.01 -2.23 -14.26
C ALA A 61 -0.90 -3.03 -13.58
N PHE A 62 -1.26 -4.03 -12.77
CA PHE A 62 -0.28 -4.82 -12.04
C PHE A 62 0.52 -5.75 -12.95
N HIS A 63 -0.12 -6.40 -13.94
CA HIS A 63 0.60 -7.17 -14.95
C HIS A 63 1.61 -6.33 -15.73
N ASP A 64 1.27 -5.10 -16.09
CA ASP A 64 2.20 -4.22 -16.79
C ASP A 64 3.41 -3.84 -15.93
N TYR A 65 3.21 -3.40 -14.69
CA TYR A 65 4.34 -3.04 -13.84
C TYR A 65 5.20 -4.26 -13.50
N THR A 66 4.59 -5.41 -13.19
CA THR A 66 5.31 -6.66 -12.93
C THR A 66 6.03 -7.16 -14.19
N GLY A 67 5.43 -7.04 -15.36
CA GLY A 67 6.06 -7.37 -16.65
C GLY A 67 7.24 -6.47 -16.99
N ILE A 68 7.18 -5.18 -16.64
CA ILE A 68 8.31 -4.25 -16.75
C ILE A 68 9.43 -4.67 -15.80
N ALA A 69 9.12 -5.01 -14.54
CA ALA A 69 10.10 -5.50 -13.57
C ALA A 69 10.82 -6.75 -14.10
N GLN A 70 10.07 -7.70 -14.64
CA GLN A 70 10.61 -8.92 -15.23
C GLN A 70 11.50 -8.62 -16.45
N LYS A 71 11.02 -7.78 -17.38
CA LYS A 71 11.72 -7.46 -18.64
C LYS A 71 13.10 -6.87 -18.40
N TYR A 72 13.24 -6.03 -17.37
CA TYR A 72 14.50 -5.35 -17.05
C TYR A 72 15.23 -5.94 -15.84
N ASP A 73 14.71 -7.02 -15.27
CA ASP A 73 15.24 -7.68 -14.06
C ASP A 73 15.48 -6.74 -12.87
N VAL A 74 14.57 -5.78 -12.67
CA VAL A 74 14.66 -4.77 -11.60
C VAL A 74 13.73 -5.16 -10.44
N PRO A 75 14.23 -5.19 -9.19
CA PRO A 75 13.38 -5.41 -8.02
C PRO A 75 12.27 -4.36 -7.92
N MET A 76 11.11 -4.78 -7.45
CA MET A 76 9.91 -3.94 -7.46
C MET A 76 9.17 -3.95 -6.13
N MET A 77 8.71 -2.79 -5.69
CA MET A 77 7.69 -2.64 -4.65
C MET A 77 6.31 -2.50 -5.30
N LEU A 78 5.46 -3.50 -5.08
CA LEU A 78 4.06 -3.51 -5.46
C LEU A 78 3.21 -3.19 -4.23
N HIS A 79 2.19 -2.35 -4.37
CA HIS A 79 1.29 -2.01 -3.27
C HIS A 79 -0.15 -2.28 -3.71
N PRO A 80 -0.89 -3.13 -3.00
CA PRO A 80 -2.34 -3.20 -3.18
C PRO A 80 -2.92 -1.81 -2.95
N TYR A 81 -3.91 -1.43 -3.76
CA TYR A 81 -4.58 -0.13 -3.62
C TYR A 81 -5.64 -0.16 -2.52
N CYS A 82 -5.24 -0.66 -1.35
CA CYS A 82 -6.09 -0.83 -0.18
C CYS A 82 -5.36 -0.36 1.08
N LYS A 83 -6.09 0.33 1.95
CA LYS A 83 -5.69 0.59 3.34
C LYS A 83 -6.35 -0.47 4.25
N VAL A 84 -5.97 -0.54 5.52
CA VAL A 84 -6.79 -1.28 6.48
C VAL A 84 -8.17 -0.64 6.53
N ILE A 85 -9.20 -1.40 6.19
CA ILE A 85 -10.60 -0.96 6.26
C ILE A 85 -11.18 -1.38 7.61
N ASP A 86 -11.68 -0.42 8.38
CA ASP A 86 -12.42 -0.69 9.60
C ASP A 86 -13.74 -1.42 9.27
N ARG A 87 -14.09 -2.43 10.07
CA ARG A 87 -15.34 -3.19 9.87
C ARG A 87 -16.57 -2.29 9.97
N GLU A 88 -16.54 -1.26 10.80
CA GLU A 88 -17.66 -0.32 10.92
C GLU A 88 -17.93 0.44 9.61
N ILE A 89 -16.92 0.63 8.74
CA ILE A 89 -17.08 1.29 7.43
C ILE A 89 -17.95 0.46 6.48
N ILE A 90 -17.96 -0.86 6.65
CA ILE A 90 -18.56 -1.81 5.70
C ILE A 90 -19.79 -2.52 6.25
N LYS A 91 -20.20 -2.19 7.47
CA LYS A 91 -21.37 -2.75 8.13
C LYS A 91 -22.64 -2.48 7.32
N GLY A 92 -23.44 -3.52 7.06
CA GLY A 92 -24.64 -3.46 6.24
C GLY A 92 -24.39 -3.28 4.74
N ALA A 93 -23.14 -3.29 4.27
CA ALA A 93 -22.81 -3.26 2.85
C ALA A 93 -22.72 -4.66 2.26
N TYR A 94 -22.79 -4.77 0.93
CA TYR A 94 -22.66 -6.05 0.20
C TYR A 94 -21.41 -6.87 0.56
N TYR A 95 -20.34 -6.20 0.99
CA TYR A 95 -19.03 -6.77 1.32
C TYR A 95 -18.76 -6.81 2.83
N GLU A 96 -19.78 -6.72 3.70
CA GLU A 96 -19.63 -6.75 5.17
C GLU A 96 -18.85 -7.97 5.69
N ASP A 97 -19.05 -9.13 5.06
CA ASP A 97 -18.39 -10.40 5.43
C ASP A 97 -17.01 -10.58 4.77
N ARG A 98 -16.53 -9.59 4.01
CA ARG A 98 -15.25 -9.68 3.29
C ARG A 98 -14.11 -9.11 4.12
N ASN A 99 -12.93 -9.71 3.96
CA ASN A 99 -11.67 -9.09 4.38
C ASN A 99 -11.07 -8.35 3.19
N ILE A 100 -11.50 -7.10 2.97
CA ILE A 100 -11.14 -6.29 1.80
C ILE A 100 -9.63 -6.07 1.68
N THR A 101 -8.95 -5.89 2.82
CA THR A 101 -7.48 -5.75 2.88
C THR A 101 -6.80 -7.02 2.39
N ALA A 102 -7.24 -8.19 2.88
CA ALA A 102 -6.70 -9.48 2.46
C ALA A 102 -7.02 -9.79 1.00
N ASP A 103 -8.23 -9.49 0.53
CA ASP A 103 -8.64 -9.71 -0.87
C ASP A 103 -7.73 -8.93 -1.84
N ASN A 104 -7.50 -7.64 -1.58
CA ASN A 104 -6.61 -6.82 -2.40
C ASN A 104 -5.15 -7.30 -2.34
N PHE A 105 -4.68 -7.72 -1.16
CA PHE A 105 -3.33 -8.28 -1.02
C PHE A 105 -3.17 -9.61 -1.78
N ASN A 106 -4.14 -10.51 -1.63
CA ASN A 106 -4.18 -11.80 -2.31
C ASN A 106 -4.21 -11.64 -3.83
N HIS A 107 -4.90 -10.62 -4.32
CA HIS A 107 -4.91 -10.27 -5.74
C HIS A 107 -3.51 -9.86 -6.23
N CYS A 108 -2.81 -8.95 -5.55
CA CYS A 108 -1.43 -8.63 -5.88
C CYS A 108 -0.52 -9.88 -5.84
N ARG A 109 -0.72 -10.74 -4.84
CA ARG A 109 0.03 -12.00 -4.71
C ARG A 109 -0.21 -12.93 -5.89
N SER A 110 -1.45 -13.11 -6.34
CA SER A 110 -1.75 -13.98 -7.47
C SER A 110 -1.13 -13.46 -8.77
N ILE A 111 -1.07 -12.13 -8.97
CA ILE A 111 -0.34 -11.54 -10.09
C ILE A 111 1.14 -11.90 -10.01
N VAL A 112 1.79 -11.66 -8.86
CA VAL A 112 3.23 -11.91 -8.69
C VAL A 112 3.60 -13.39 -8.82
N ASP A 113 2.75 -14.29 -8.31
CA ASP A 113 2.93 -15.74 -8.45
C ASP A 113 2.88 -16.20 -9.91
N GLY A 114 2.22 -15.44 -10.80
CA GLY A 114 2.25 -15.65 -12.25
C GLY A 114 3.58 -15.32 -12.93
N TYR A 115 4.55 -14.72 -12.22
CA TYR A 115 5.86 -14.33 -12.75
C TYR A 115 7.01 -14.99 -11.98
N PRO A 116 7.14 -16.33 -12.04
CA PRO A 116 8.07 -17.09 -11.19
C PRO A 116 9.54 -16.67 -11.36
N SER A 117 9.95 -16.16 -12.53
CA SER A 117 11.35 -15.75 -12.78
C SER A 117 11.79 -14.49 -12.04
N ILE A 118 10.84 -13.63 -11.63
CA ILE A 118 11.13 -12.35 -10.94
C ILE A 118 10.46 -12.29 -9.57
N ARG A 119 9.58 -13.25 -9.25
CA ARG A 119 8.78 -13.33 -8.01
C ARG A 119 9.56 -12.94 -6.76
N GLU A 120 10.76 -13.48 -6.57
CA GLU A 120 11.54 -13.22 -5.36
C GLU A 120 12.12 -11.81 -5.26
N LYS A 121 12.14 -11.07 -6.37
CA LYS A 121 12.53 -9.65 -6.44
C LYS A 121 11.32 -8.70 -6.42
N ILE A 122 10.09 -9.20 -6.33
CA ILE A 122 8.89 -8.37 -6.20
C ILE A 122 8.37 -8.46 -4.77
N PHE A 123 8.22 -7.31 -4.12
CA PHE A 123 7.83 -7.19 -2.72
C PHE A 123 6.49 -6.48 -2.61
N ILE A 124 5.53 -7.13 -1.94
CA ILE A 124 4.17 -6.64 -1.78
C ILE A 124 4.06 -5.94 -0.43
N GLY A 125 4.01 -4.62 -0.47
CA GLY A 125 3.91 -3.78 0.71
C GLY A 125 2.50 -3.29 1.00
N THR A 126 2.40 -2.42 1.98
CA THR A 126 1.15 -1.73 2.37
C THR A 126 1.38 -0.24 2.61
N THR A 127 0.31 0.54 2.60
CA THR A 127 0.35 1.97 2.97
C THR A 127 -0.45 2.17 4.24
N LEU A 128 0.20 2.73 5.28
CA LEU A 128 -0.42 2.96 6.58
C LEU A 128 -1.60 3.95 6.50
N GLY A 129 -1.51 4.93 5.60
CA GLY A 129 -2.49 6.02 5.46
C GLY A 129 -2.08 7.29 6.19
N PHE A 130 -3.04 8.19 6.36
CA PHE A 130 -2.93 9.50 7.02
C PHE A 130 -4.34 9.94 7.47
N SER A 131 -4.41 10.78 8.48
CA SER A 131 -5.64 11.15 9.19
C SER A 131 -6.36 12.41 8.63
N GLY A 132 -5.64 13.27 7.90
CA GLY A 132 -6.15 14.54 7.34
C GLY A 132 -6.08 14.67 5.81
N ASP A 133 -5.99 15.91 5.32
CA ASP A 133 -5.69 16.23 3.92
C ASP A 133 -4.18 16.41 3.73
N PRO A 134 -3.53 15.60 2.88
CA PRO A 134 -2.08 15.61 2.70
C PRO A 134 -1.53 16.94 2.17
N TYR A 135 -2.38 17.79 1.58
CA TYR A 135 -1.99 19.09 1.02
C TYR A 135 -2.31 20.27 1.96
N LEU A 136 -2.95 20.02 3.10
CA LEU A 136 -3.29 21.02 4.11
C LEU A 136 -2.65 20.64 5.45
N PRO A 137 -1.43 21.11 5.74
CA PRO A 137 -0.70 20.77 6.98
C PRO A 137 -1.49 21.02 8.27
N GLU A 138 -2.36 22.02 8.29
CA GLU A 138 -3.24 22.33 9.44
C GLU A 138 -4.23 21.21 9.80
N THR A 139 -4.42 20.23 8.91
CA THR A 139 -5.28 19.06 9.15
C THR A 139 -4.52 17.87 9.75
N GLY A 140 -3.19 17.97 9.86
CA GLY A 140 -2.37 16.90 10.41
C GLY A 140 -2.43 16.81 11.93
N LEU A 141 -2.22 15.62 12.45
CA LEU A 141 -2.25 15.36 13.91
C LEU A 141 -0.94 15.77 14.60
N PRO A 142 -0.99 16.22 15.86
CA PRO A 142 0.17 16.24 16.76
C PRO A 142 0.76 14.83 16.94
N GLU A 143 2.05 14.74 17.28
CA GLU A 143 2.80 13.47 17.29
C GLU A 143 2.18 12.39 18.18
N GLU A 144 1.78 12.71 19.41
CA GLU A 144 1.19 11.72 20.34
C GLU A 144 -0.18 11.21 19.85
N GLU A 145 -1.00 12.11 19.28
CA GLU A 145 -2.28 11.74 18.70
C GLU A 145 -2.10 10.89 17.42
N ALA A 146 -1.13 11.26 16.59
CA ALA A 146 -0.75 10.50 15.41
C ALA A 146 -0.25 9.09 15.78
N TYR A 147 0.61 8.98 16.80
CA TYR A 147 1.07 7.70 17.31
C TYR A 147 -0.11 6.82 17.75
N ALA A 148 -1.04 7.35 18.55
CA ALA A 148 -2.22 6.60 19.00
C ALA A 148 -3.11 6.16 17.83
N PHE A 149 -3.34 7.06 16.87
CA PHE A 149 -4.13 6.81 15.67
C PHE A 149 -3.51 5.70 14.80
N HIS A 150 -2.22 5.82 14.50
CA HIS A 150 -1.51 4.90 13.62
C HIS A 150 -1.20 3.55 14.26
N SER A 151 -0.99 3.49 15.59
CA SER A 151 -0.69 2.26 16.33
C SER A 151 -1.76 1.18 16.15
N ARG A 152 -3.04 1.58 16.08
CA ARG A 152 -4.15 0.65 15.84
C ARG A 152 -3.99 -0.06 14.50
N THR A 153 -3.71 0.70 13.46
CA THR A 153 -3.53 0.19 12.09
C THR A 153 -2.23 -0.62 11.97
N ALA A 154 -1.13 -0.13 12.54
CA ALA A 154 0.17 -0.79 12.50
C ALA A 154 0.12 -2.20 13.12
N LYS A 155 -0.57 -2.36 14.27
CA LYS A 155 -0.78 -3.67 14.91
C LYS A 155 -1.57 -4.64 14.03
N VAL A 156 -2.58 -4.17 13.31
CA VAL A 156 -3.32 -5.01 12.35
C VAL A 156 -2.43 -5.41 11.19
N LEU A 157 -1.65 -4.48 10.64
CA LEU A 157 -0.75 -4.75 9.53
C LEU A 157 0.36 -5.75 9.89
N ASP A 158 0.86 -5.75 11.12
CA ASP A 158 1.93 -6.66 11.54
C ASP A 158 1.50 -8.14 11.52
N LEU A 159 0.19 -8.38 11.65
CA LEU A 159 -0.41 -9.71 11.54
C LEU A 159 -0.62 -10.16 10.08
N LEU A 160 -0.41 -9.28 9.10
CA LEU A 160 -0.58 -9.56 7.68
C LEU A 160 0.77 -9.89 7.01
N GLU A 161 0.69 -10.57 5.87
CA GLU A 161 1.86 -11.09 5.14
C GLU A 161 2.58 -10.03 4.28
N HIS A 162 2.52 -8.76 4.67
CA HIS A 162 3.20 -7.68 3.95
C HIS A 162 4.73 -7.76 4.12
N ASP A 163 5.45 -7.52 3.02
CA ASP A 163 6.92 -7.52 2.98
C ASP A 163 7.51 -6.22 3.54
N HIS A 164 6.76 -5.12 3.43
CA HIS A 164 7.15 -3.80 3.90
C HIS A 164 5.93 -2.88 4.08
N ALA A 165 6.13 -1.74 4.73
CA ALA A 165 5.13 -0.69 4.86
C ALA A 165 5.69 0.67 4.43
N ARG A 166 4.79 1.58 4.07
CA ARG A 166 5.10 2.99 3.88
C ARG A 166 4.13 3.88 4.61
N THR A 167 4.61 5.01 5.09
CA THR A 167 3.69 6.09 5.46
C THR A 167 2.93 6.56 4.22
N GLY A 168 1.70 7.03 4.44
CA GLY A 168 0.98 7.74 3.41
C GLY A 168 1.62 9.10 3.11
N LEU A 169 0.91 9.92 2.34
CA LEU A 169 1.25 11.34 2.18
C LEU A 169 0.89 12.09 3.48
N THR A 170 1.64 11.88 4.56
CA THR A 170 1.31 12.50 5.86
C THR A 170 1.36 14.05 5.74
N PRO A 171 0.34 14.79 6.21
CA PRO A 171 0.26 16.24 6.05
C PRO A 171 1.39 17.02 6.75
N THR A 172 1.93 16.49 7.85
CA THR A 172 2.91 17.20 8.69
C THR A 172 4.02 16.28 9.20
N LEU A 173 5.14 16.90 9.62
CA LEU A 173 6.24 16.18 10.26
C LEU A 173 5.84 15.51 11.60
N PRO A 174 5.08 16.16 12.52
CA PRO A 174 4.60 15.48 13.72
C PRO A 174 3.76 14.23 13.43
N GLU A 175 2.88 14.26 12.43
CA GLU A 175 2.09 13.08 12.06
C GLU A 175 2.98 11.97 11.49
N ALA A 176 3.95 12.33 10.64
CA ALA A 176 4.94 11.38 10.12
C ALA A 176 5.77 10.74 11.25
N ALA A 177 6.16 11.50 12.28
CA ALA A 177 6.89 11.02 13.44
C ALA A 177 6.05 10.02 14.26
N GLY A 178 4.80 10.37 14.55
CA GLY A 178 3.88 9.46 15.25
C GLY A 178 3.60 8.17 14.47
N ALA A 179 3.46 8.27 13.14
CA ALA A 179 3.33 7.12 12.24
C ALA A 179 4.57 6.23 12.23
N ALA A 180 5.77 6.82 12.16
CA ALA A 180 7.04 6.10 12.20
C ALA A 180 7.23 5.39 13.55
N ARG A 181 6.93 6.06 14.67
CA ARG A 181 6.96 5.47 16.00
C ARG A 181 6.01 4.28 16.10
N ALA A 182 4.79 4.39 15.60
CA ALA A 182 3.84 3.28 15.57
C ALA A 182 4.34 2.08 14.75
N LEU A 183 4.97 2.32 13.59
CA LEU A 183 5.55 1.26 12.76
C LEU A 183 6.81 0.64 13.39
N SER A 184 7.59 1.42 14.16
CA SER A 184 8.79 0.93 14.84
C SER A 184 8.53 -0.14 15.90
N GLU A 185 7.29 -0.23 16.39
CA GLU A 185 6.84 -1.28 17.32
C GLU A 185 6.41 -2.58 16.62
N THR A 186 6.43 -2.61 15.29
CA THR A 186 6.08 -3.78 14.48
C THR A 186 7.32 -4.49 13.96
N THR A 187 7.14 -5.67 13.39
CA THR A 187 8.23 -6.38 12.71
C THR A 187 8.30 -6.05 11.22
N ILE A 188 7.56 -5.05 10.74
CA ILE A 188 7.48 -4.67 9.33
C ILE A 188 8.60 -3.68 8.98
N PRO A 189 9.48 -3.96 8.00
CA PRO A 189 10.39 -2.96 7.45
C PRO A 189 9.58 -1.81 6.83
N TYR A 190 9.96 -0.56 7.09
CA TYR A 190 9.18 0.57 6.61
C TYR A 190 10.01 1.75 6.13
N PHE A 191 9.39 2.58 5.29
CA PHE A 191 9.92 3.87 4.88
C PHE A 191 8.92 4.99 5.15
N VAL A 192 9.47 6.17 5.49
CA VAL A 192 8.70 7.39 5.69
C VAL A 192 8.80 8.23 4.43
N SER A 193 7.65 8.58 3.87
CA SER A 193 7.54 9.48 2.71
C SER A 193 6.98 10.83 3.15
N PHE A 194 7.58 11.90 2.65
CA PHE A 194 7.15 13.27 2.93
C PHE A 194 6.60 13.92 1.66
N LEU A 195 5.61 14.79 1.84
CA LEU A 195 5.32 15.84 0.87
C LEU A 195 6.17 17.04 1.23
N VAL A 196 6.97 17.50 0.28
CA VAL A 196 7.78 18.71 0.39
C VAL A 196 7.15 19.81 -0.43
N ARG A 197 7.29 21.05 0.01
CA ARG A 197 6.87 22.20 -0.80
C ARG A 197 7.92 22.44 -1.89
N LYS A 198 7.58 23.34 -2.81
CA LYS A 198 8.47 23.66 -3.93
C LYS A 198 9.84 24.19 -3.47
N ASP A 199 9.88 24.82 -2.30
CA ASP A 199 11.06 25.42 -1.66
C ASP A 199 11.84 24.46 -0.74
N GLY A 200 11.40 23.21 -0.62
CA GLY A 200 11.95 22.22 0.32
C GLY A 200 11.20 22.21 1.63
#